data_AF-A0A821UMD0-F1
#
_entry.id   AF-A0A821UMD0-F1
#
_cell.length_a   1.000
_cell.length_b   1.000
_cell.length_c   1.000
_cell.angle_alpha   90.00
_cell.angle_beta   90.00
_cell.angle_gamma   90.00
#
_symmetry.space_group_name_H-M   'P 1'
#
loop_
_entity.id
_entity.type
_entity.pdbx_description
1 polymer ?
#
loop_
_entity_poly.entity_id
_entity_poly.type
_entity_poly.pdbx_seq_one_letter_code
_entity_poly.pdbx_strand_id
1 'polypeptide(L)'
;MFIKTTGNNAITLERYQQIRLGWTRDQVTQFVGSPGELIIPEEPISPSNRGNIMVQYQGSILSNVLERESTVIFSFNNGILWKKNQKLLDLTSNYIITRERYNQIQAGWTYDQVRSTIGSRGNVIQEANIWPNITLMTVLYQGEGQEGVESIGYIQLGFWDGKLQSKPGYEWVAVSPTIRSSTHISRTNALLPNDRITFQQYQQIQFGWIHDQLTQYVGSPGQVMPSIANNPDTILVQYQGSSSSIIAIAGFRFVNGILSIKAQFNFDFTTNYKITKEQYNMITIGWTYQQVTVAF
;
A
#
# COMPACT_ATOMS: atom_id res chain seq x y z
N MET A 1 26.16 8.53 -5.88
CA MET A 1 26.88 7.95 -7.03
C MET A 1 26.32 6.55 -7.19
N PHE A 2 25.44 6.33 -8.17
CA PHE A 2 24.78 5.04 -8.37
C PHE A 2 25.30 4.40 -9.64
N ILE A 3 25.64 3.11 -9.52
CA ILE A 3 26.41 2.35 -10.50
C ILE A 3 25.51 2.03 -11.68
N LYS A 4 25.91 2.51 -12.86
CA LYS A 4 25.32 2.16 -14.15
C LYS A 4 25.70 0.72 -14.48
N THR A 5 24.84 -0.27 -14.18
CA THR A 5 25.04 -1.64 -14.67
C THR A 5 24.42 -1.78 -16.06
N THR A 6 25.27 -1.73 -17.07
CA THR A 6 24.94 -2.14 -18.44
C THR A 6 24.81 -3.66 -18.52
N GLY A 7 23.66 -4.15 -18.98
CA GLY A 7 23.50 -5.47 -19.64
C GLY A 7 23.23 -6.67 -18.72
N ASN A 8 22.18 -7.41 -19.05
CA ASN A 8 21.77 -8.76 -18.59
C ASN A 8 20.75 -8.89 -17.44
N ASN A 9 20.57 -7.92 -16.53
CA ASN A 9 19.56 -8.05 -15.44
C ASN A 9 18.21 -7.38 -15.76
N ALA A 10 17.90 -7.24 -17.05
CA ALA A 10 16.71 -6.51 -17.51
C ALA A 10 15.51 -7.44 -17.69
N ILE A 11 14.34 -7.06 -17.17
CA ILE A 11 13.08 -7.78 -17.34
C ILE A 11 12.03 -6.89 -18.01
N THR A 12 11.30 -7.42 -18.99
CA THR A 12 10.19 -6.70 -19.65
C THR A 12 8.88 -6.92 -18.88
N LEU A 13 7.89 -6.04 -19.11
CA LEU A 13 6.55 -6.22 -18.58
C LEU A 13 5.93 -7.57 -18.98
N GLU A 14 6.09 -7.97 -20.23
CA GLU A 14 5.57 -9.24 -20.74
C GLU A 14 6.13 -10.43 -19.96
N ARG A 15 7.46 -10.46 -19.77
CA ARG A 15 8.11 -11.52 -18.99
C ARG A 15 7.65 -11.52 -17.53
N TYR A 16 7.55 -10.33 -16.92
CA TYR A 16 7.02 -10.20 -15.55
C TYR A 16 5.60 -10.78 -15.41
N GLN A 17 4.74 -10.54 -16.40
CA GLN A 17 3.36 -11.05 -16.40
C GLN A 17 3.29 -12.58 -16.59
N GLN A 18 4.22 -13.17 -17.35
CA GLN A 18 4.25 -14.62 -17.59
C GLN A 18 4.83 -15.43 -16.41
N ILE A 19 5.68 -14.82 -15.58
CA ILE A 19 6.21 -15.47 -14.37
C ILE A 19 5.09 -15.73 -13.36
N ARG A 20 5.00 -16.98 -12.89
CA ARG A 20 3.96 -17.44 -11.97
C ARG A 20 4.53 -17.67 -10.57
N LEU A 21 3.71 -17.36 -9.57
CA LEU A 21 3.98 -17.81 -8.21
C LEU A 21 4.09 -19.35 -8.18
N GLY A 22 4.95 -19.88 -7.31
CA GLY A 22 5.27 -21.31 -7.26
C GLY A 22 6.47 -21.72 -8.11
N TRP A 23 6.96 -20.86 -9.02
CA TRP A 23 8.19 -21.13 -9.75
C TRP A 23 9.41 -21.16 -8.84
N THR A 24 10.38 -22.01 -9.15
CA THR A 24 11.68 -22.01 -8.50
C THR A 24 12.52 -20.81 -8.96
N ARG A 25 13.53 -20.44 -8.17
CA ARG A 25 14.51 -19.44 -8.59
C ARG A 25 15.20 -19.80 -9.91
N ASP A 26 15.50 -21.07 -10.13
CA ASP A 26 16.13 -21.54 -11.38
C ASP A 26 15.20 -21.37 -12.57
N GLN A 27 13.91 -21.67 -12.41
CA GLN A 27 12.91 -21.44 -13.45
C GLN A 27 12.80 -19.94 -13.80
N VAL A 28 12.76 -19.07 -12.80
CA VAL A 28 12.75 -17.61 -13.02
C VAL A 28 14.03 -17.16 -13.69
N THR A 29 15.19 -17.64 -13.24
CA THR A 29 16.50 -17.30 -13.81
C THR A 29 16.62 -17.71 -15.27
N GLN A 30 16.23 -18.94 -15.58
CA GLN A 30 16.23 -19.47 -16.94
C GLN A 30 15.27 -18.68 -17.85
N PHE A 31 14.09 -18.32 -17.33
CA PHE A 31 13.09 -17.60 -18.10
C PHE A 31 13.45 -16.13 -18.34
N VAL A 32 14.01 -15.44 -17.34
CA VAL A 32 14.47 -14.05 -17.49
C VAL A 32 15.79 -14.00 -18.27
N GLY A 33 16.61 -15.05 -18.20
CA GLY A 33 17.97 -15.10 -18.77
C GLY A 33 19.04 -14.53 -17.84
N SER A 34 18.71 -14.25 -16.58
CA SER A 34 19.64 -13.75 -15.57
C SER A 34 19.18 -14.09 -14.15
N PRO A 35 20.13 -14.33 -13.22
CA PRO A 35 19.84 -14.58 -11.81
C PRO A 35 19.36 -13.35 -11.03
N GLY A 36 19.39 -12.15 -11.64
CA GLY A 36 19.10 -10.88 -10.99
C GLY A 36 20.14 -10.48 -9.94
N GLU A 37 19.87 -9.39 -9.23
CA GLU A 37 20.69 -8.89 -8.12
C GLU A 37 20.10 -9.33 -6.78
N LEU A 38 20.92 -9.90 -5.90
CA LEU A 38 20.49 -10.23 -4.54
C LEU A 38 20.43 -8.96 -3.69
N ILE A 39 19.24 -8.64 -3.16
CA ILE A 39 19.04 -7.50 -2.24
C ILE A 39 18.85 -7.95 -0.79
N ILE A 40 18.41 -9.19 -0.57
CA ILE A 40 18.48 -9.87 0.73
C ILE A 40 19.12 -11.25 0.48
N PRO A 41 20.35 -11.48 0.97
CA PRO A 41 21.04 -12.76 0.80
C PRO A 41 20.41 -13.85 1.68
N GLU A 42 20.64 -15.10 1.29
CA GLU A 42 20.20 -16.27 2.05
C GLU A 42 20.94 -16.33 3.39
N GLU A 43 20.24 -16.13 4.51
CA GLU A 43 20.79 -16.39 5.84
C GLU A 43 20.75 -17.90 6.15
N PRO A 44 21.71 -18.41 6.97
CA PRO A 44 21.69 -19.79 7.42
C PRO A 44 20.36 -20.11 8.12
N ILE A 45 19.78 -21.23 7.71
CA ILE A 45 18.45 -21.69 8.10
C ILE A 45 18.34 -21.77 9.62
N SER A 46 17.62 -20.82 10.22
CA SER A 46 17.08 -20.97 11.58
C SER A 46 15.69 -21.61 11.46
N PRO A 47 15.24 -22.42 12.43
CA PRO A 47 13.86 -22.91 12.49
C PRO A 47 12.80 -21.80 12.38
N SER A 48 13.16 -20.55 12.74
CA SER A 48 12.32 -19.35 12.63
C SER A 48 12.54 -18.53 11.36
N ASN A 49 13.62 -18.77 10.61
CA ASN A 49 14.02 -17.99 9.43
C ASN A 49 14.16 -18.96 8.23
N ARG A 50 13.03 -19.29 7.62
CA ARG A 50 12.99 -20.06 6.36
C ARG A 50 13.58 -19.16 5.27
N GLY A 51 14.64 -19.62 4.60
CA GLY A 51 15.51 -18.86 3.68
C GLY A 51 14.75 -17.93 2.72
N ASN A 52 14.55 -16.68 3.18
CA ASN A 52 13.87 -15.66 2.40
C ASN A 52 14.91 -14.95 1.55
N ILE A 53 14.86 -15.18 0.24
CA ILE A 53 15.74 -14.52 -0.72
C ILE A 53 14.92 -13.46 -1.45
N MET A 54 15.48 -12.26 -1.58
CA MET A 54 14.91 -11.23 -2.46
C MET A 54 15.86 -10.93 -3.60
N VAL A 55 15.31 -11.02 -4.82
CA VAL A 55 16.03 -10.78 -6.06
C VAL A 55 15.43 -9.57 -6.75
N GLN A 56 16.27 -8.64 -7.15
CA GLN A 56 15.93 -7.45 -7.90
C GLN A 56 16.33 -7.58 -9.37
N TYR A 57 15.49 -7.06 -10.25
CA TYR A 57 15.76 -6.89 -11.67
C TYR A 57 15.50 -5.44 -12.07
N GLN A 58 16.28 -4.96 -13.04
CA GLN A 58 16.03 -3.69 -13.68
C GLN A 58 14.89 -3.86 -14.69
N GLY A 59 13.88 -2.99 -14.64
CA GLY A 59 12.83 -3.00 -15.65
C GLY A 59 13.36 -2.47 -16.98
N SER A 60 13.10 -3.21 -18.06
CA SER A 60 13.30 -2.76 -19.43
C SER A 60 12.03 -2.02 -19.86
N ILE A 61 12.11 -0.69 -19.83
CA ILE A 61 11.02 0.19 -20.23
C ILE A 61 11.12 0.41 -21.74
N LEU A 62 10.01 0.23 -22.47
CA LEU A 62 9.97 0.41 -23.93
C LEU A 62 9.93 1.90 -24.36
N SER A 63 9.99 2.86 -23.42
CA SER A 63 9.81 4.29 -23.72
C SER A 63 11.03 5.14 -23.42
N ASN A 64 11.36 6.01 -24.36
CA ASN A 64 12.37 7.07 -24.40
C ASN A 64 12.10 8.24 -23.41
N VAL A 65 11.33 8.00 -22.35
CA VAL A 65 10.98 8.99 -21.33
C VAL A 65 11.88 8.75 -20.14
N LEU A 66 12.74 9.75 -19.84
CA LEU A 66 13.54 9.99 -18.62
C LEU A 66 13.91 8.72 -17.83
N GLU A 67 15.21 8.41 -17.76
CA GLU A 67 15.87 7.34 -16.96
C GLU A 67 15.28 7.11 -15.56
N ARG A 68 14.05 6.61 -15.48
CA ARG A 68 13.38 6.22 -14.25
C ARG A 68 13.76 4.78 -14.05
N GLU A 69 14.44 4.50 -12.95
CA GLU A 69 14.82 3.16 -12.56
C GLU A 69 13.53 2.34 -12.28
N SER A 70 13.02 1.66 -13.31
CA SER A 70 11.98 0.65 -13.12
C SER A 70 12.59 -0.54 -12.40
N THR A 71 11.86 -1.11 -11.45
CA THR A 71 12.38 -2.17 -10.60
C THR A 71 11.37 -3.28 -10.51
N VAL A 72 11.84 -4.52 -10.58
CA VAL A 72 11.06 -5.71 -10.28
C VAL A 72 11.72 -6.44 -9.13
N ILE A 73 10.93 -6.85 -8.13
CA ILE A 73 11.42 -7.58 -6.98
C ILE A 73 10.65 -8.89 -6.86
N PHE A 74 11.39 -9.99 -6.83
CA PHE A 74 10.89 -11.33 -6.56
C PHE A 74 11.35 -11.78 -5.18
N SER A 75 10.42 -12.31 -4.38
CA SER A 75 10.72 -12.89 -3.07
C SER A 75 10.48 -14.40 -3.11
N PHE A 76 11.50 -15.13 -2.71
CA PHE A 76 11.51 -16.58 -2.65
C PHE A 76 11.55 -17.02 -1.18
N ASN A 77 10.88 -18.13 -0.90
CA ASN A 77 10.89 -18.79 0.41
C ASN A 77 11.12 -20.27 0.13
N ASN A 78 12.17 -20.84 0.72
CA ASN A 78 12.63 -22.20 0.40
C ASN A 78 12.81 -22.42 -1.12
N GLY A 79 13.37 -21.42 -1.81
CA GLY A 79 13.61 -21.47 -3.26
C GLY A 79 12.37 -21.29 -4.14
N ILE A 80 11.17 -21.16 -3.57
CA ILE A 80 9.90 -21.01 -4.30
C ILE A 80 9.43 -19.55 -4.30
N LEU A 81 9.10 -19.03 -5.48
CA LEU A 81 8.58 -17.67 -5.68
C LEU A 81 7.20 -17.56 -5.03
N TRP A 82 7.12 -16.78 -3.95
CA TRP A 82 5.85 -16.55 -3.25
C TRP A 82 5.36 -15.11 -3.39
N LYS A 83 6.21 -14.17 -3.84
CA LYS A 83 5.81 -12.78 -4.05
C LYS A 83 6.56 -12.16 -5.22
N LYS A 84 5.85 -11.36 -6.03
CA LYS A 84 6.42 -10.50 -7.05
C LYS A 84 5.85 -9.09 -6.95
N ASN A 85 6.70 -8.10 -7.18
CA ASN A 85 6.35 -6.68 -7.18
C ASN A 85 7.02 -6.01 -8.37
N GLN A 86 6.38 -4.99 -8.92
CA GLN A 86 7.02 -4.11 -9.88
C GLN A 86 6.69 -2.65 -9.60
N LYS A 87 7.64 -1.81 -9.98
CA LYS A 87 7.53 -0.36 -9.96
C LYS A 87 7.89 0.16 -11.34
N LEU A 88 6.96 0.94 -11.92
CA LEU A 88 7.19 1.68 -13.16
C LEU A 88 7.57 0.80 -14.37
N LEU A 89 7.25 -0.50 -14.34
CA LEU A 89 7.52 -1.42 -15.46
C LEU A 89 6.48 -1.27 -16.57
N ASP A 90 5.26 -0.87 -16.18
CA ASP A 90 4.20 -0.48 -17.09
C ASP A 90 3.86 0.99 -16.85
N LEU A 91 4.25 1.83 -17.80
CA LEU A 91 4.01 3.28 -17.80
C LEU A 91 2.88 3.66 -18.77
N THR A 92 2.15 2.69 -19.31
CA THR A 92 1.08 3.01 -20.25
C THR A 92 -0.03 3.76 -19.50
N SER A 93 -0.36 4.97 -19.94
CA SER A 93 -1.41 5.84 -19.38
C SER A 93 -2.83 5.33 -19.67
N ASN A 94 -2.99 4.05 -20.01
CA ASN A 94 -4.23 3.48 -20.54
C ASN A 94 -5.08 2.79 -19.45
N TYR A 95 -4.70 2.96 -18.18
CA TYR A 95 -5.41 2.40 -17.03
C TYR A 95 -6.30 3.43 -16.35
N ILE A 96 -6.99 4.26 -17.16
CA ILE A 96 -7.86 5.31 -16.65
C ILE A 96 -9.18 4.70 -16.17
N ILE A 97 -9.58 5.04 -14.95
CA ILE A 97 -10.88 4.72 -14.39
C ILE A 97 -11.66 6.01 -14.10
N THR A 98 -12.92 6.05 -14.51
CA THR A 98 -13.81 7.19 -14.28
C THR A 98 -14.45 7.13 -12.89
N ARG A 99 -14.93 8.26 -12.37
CA ARG A 99 -15.67 8.26 -11.08
C ARG A 99 -16.87 7.35 -11.11
N GLU A 100 -17.61 7.39 -12.20
CA GLU A 100 -18.79 6.57 -12.41
C GLU A 100 -18.44 5.07 -12.35
N ARG A 101 -17.43 4.63 -13.11
CA ARG A 101 -17.00 3.23 -13.13
C ARG A 101 -16.42 2.78 -11.78
N TYR A 102 -15.66 3.66 -11.10
CA TYR A 102 -15.14 3.38 -9.77
C TYR A 102 -16.28 3.18 -8.75
N ASN A 103 -17.36 3.95 -8.82
CA ASN A 103 -18.50 3.83 -7.91
C ASN A 103 -19.35 2.58 -8.17
N GLN A 104 -19.32 2.03 -9.38
CA GLN A 104 -20.02 0.79 -9.73
C GLN A 104 -19.35 -0.45 -9.12
N ILE A 105 -18.05 -0.41 -8.84
CA ILE A 105 -17.29 -1.55 -8.30
C ILE A 105 -17.69 -1.82 -6.84
N GLN A 106 -17.99 -3.07 -6.54
CA GLN A 106 -18.39 -3.52 -5.19
C GLN A 106 -17.37 -4.50 -4.59
N ALA A 107 -17.29 -4.53 -3.27
CA ALA A 107 -16.55 -5.55 -2.54
C ALA A 107 -17.04 -6.96 -2.92
N GLY A 108 -16.13 -7.93 -2.93
CA GLY A 108 -16.42 -9.31 -3.33
C GLY A 108 -16.52 -9.54 -4.85
N TRP A 109 -16.37 -8.52 -5.70
CA TRP A 109 -16.28 -8.73 -7.14
C TRP A 109 -14.97 -9.40 -7.55
N THR A 110 -15.01 -10.24 -8.58
CA THR A 110 -13.77 -10.80 -9.13
C THR A 110 -12.98 -9.74 -9.90
N TYR A 111 -11.69 -10.00 -10.11
CA TYR A 111 -10.87 -9.16 -10.98
C TYR A 111 -11.46 -9.02 -12.40
N ASP A 112 -12.02 -10.09 -12.96
CA ASP A 112 -12.66 -10.02 -14.28
C ASP A 112 -13.92 -9.15 -14.29
N GLN A 113 -14.72 -9.18 -13.22
CA GLN A 113 -15.87 -8.30 -13.06
C GLN A 113 -15.42 -6.83 -12.99
N VAL A 114 -14.41 -6.53 -12.17
CA VAL A 114 -13.83 -5.19 -12.06
C VAL A 114 -13.26 -4.72 -13.40
N ARG A 115 -12.47 -5.55 -14.08
CA ARG A 115 -11.91 -5.26 -15.41
C ARG A 115 -13.00 -4.94 -16.42
N SER A 116 -14.08 -5.73 -16.44
CA SER A 116 -15.20 -5.52 -17.35
C SER A 116 -15.89 -4.17 -17.12
N THR A 117 -16.06 -3.77 -15.86
CA THR A 117 -16.68 -2.48 -15.51
C THR A 117 -15.77 -1.30 -15.80
N ILE A 118 -14.47 -1.41 -15.51
CA ILE A 118 -13.52 -0.33 -15.79
C ILE A 118 -13.25 -0.21 -17.29
N GLY A 119 -13.34 -1.33 -18.04
CA GLY A 119 -12.92 -1.41 -19.43
C GLY A 119 -11.39 -1.50 -19.60
N SER A 120 -10.67 -1.76 -18.51
CA SER A 120 -9.21 -1.87 -18.52
C SER A 120 -8.71 -2.84 -17.45
N ARG A 121 -7.62 -3.55 -17.76
CA ARG A 121 -6.99 -4.50 -16.83
C ARG A 121 -6.31 -3.82 -15.64
N GLY A 122 -5.94 -2.55 -15.77
CA GLY A 122 -5.09 -1.91 -14.76
C GLY A 122 -3.67 -2.45 -14.77
N ASN A 123 -2.82 -1.86 -13.95
CA ASN A 123 -1.43 -2.24 -13.81
C ASN A 123 -1.25 -3.13 -12.58
N VAL A 124 -1.00 -4.43 -12.76
CA VAL A 124 -0.72 -5.34 -11.64
C VAL A 124 0.66 -5.04 -11.08
N ILE A 125 0.70 -4.39 -9.91
CA ILE A 125 1.96 -3.95 -9.28
C ILE A 125 2.49 -4.94 -8.24
N GLN A 126 1.64 -5.86 -7.78
CA GLN A 126 2.02 -6.86 -6.78
C GLN A 126 1.14 -8.12 -6.89
N GLU A 127 1.75 -9.29 -6.74
CA GLU A 127 1.09 -10.58 -6.52
C GLU A 127 1.83 -11.37 -5.44
N ALA A 128 1.13 -12.01 -4.51
CA ALA A 128 1.73 -12.78 -3.42
C ALA A 128 0.85 -13.94 -2.95
N ASN A 129 1.47 -15.09 -2.66
CA ASN A 129 0.84 -16.18 -1.90
C ASN A 129 1.16 -15.96 -0.43
N ILE A 130 0.19 -15.42 0.31
CA ILE A 130 0.36 -15.07 1.73
C ILE A 130 0.03 -16.23 2.67
N TRP A 131 -0.79 -17.19 2.20
CA TRP A 131 -1.13 -18.44 2.87
C TRP A 131 -1.41 -19.56 1.85
N PRO A 132 -1.49 -20.84 2.26
CA PRO A 132 -1.97 -21.91 1.39
C PRO A 132 -3.31 -21.52 0.77
N ASN A 133 -3.36 -21.51 -0.57
CA ASN A 133 -4.55 -21.16 -1.37
C ASN A 133 -5.04 -19.72 -1.27
N ILE A 134 -4.28 -18.78 -0.67
CA ILE A 134 -4.65 -17.36 -0.64
C ILE A 134 -3.63 -16.55 -1.43
N THR A 135 -4.08 -16.08 -2.60
CA THR A 135 -3.32 -15.16 -3.43
C THR A 135 -3.84 -13.74 -3.24
N LEU A 136 -2.92 -12.83 -2.95
CA LEU A 136 -3.12 -11.39 -2.92
C LEU A 136 -2.63 -10.79 -4.24
N MET A 137 -3.42 -9.89 -4.82
CA MET A 137 -3.07 -9.12 -6.01
C MET A 137 -3.42 -7.65 -5.80
N THR A 138 -2.50 -6.74 -6.13
CA THR A 138 -2.75 -5.30 -6.10
C THR A 138 -2.68 -4.74 -7.52
N VAL A 139 -3.74 -4.04 -7.91
CA VAL A 139 -3.90 -3.46 -9.24
C VAL A 139 -3.98 -1.93 -9.11
N LEU A 140 -3.15 -1.25 -9.87
CA LEU A 140 -3.06 0.20 -9.93
C LEU A 140 -3.81 0.72 -11.17
N TYR A 141 -4.67 1.70 -10.96
CA TYR A 141 -5.32 2.49 -12.00
C TYR A 141 -4.96 3.96 -11.82
N GLN A 142 -5.08 4.74 -12.88
CA GLN A 142 -5.06 6.21 -12.82
C GLN A 142 -6.52 6.67 -12.84
N GLY A 143 -6.94 7.63 -12.01
CA GLY A 143 -8.28 8.20 -12.22
C GLY A 143 -8.28 9.18 -13.39
N GLU A 144 -9.44 9.44 -14.00
CA GLU A 144 -9.57 10.54 -14.97
C GLU A 144 -9.18 11.92 -14.37
N GLY A 145 -8.63 12.81 -15.19
CA GLY A 145 -8.46 14.20 -14.78
C GLY A 145 -9.79 14.92 -14.92
N GLN A 146 -9.98 16.05 -14.25
CA GLN A 146 -10.96 17.01 -14.78
C GLN A 146 -10.42 17.59 -16.10
N GLU A 147 -11.30 17.99 -17.00
CA GLU A 147 -10.92 18.63 -18.26
C GLU A 147 -9.98 19.82 -17.99
N GLY A 148 -8.81 19.84 -18.62
CA GLY A 148 -7.77 20.86 -18.39
C GLY A 148 -6.88 20.64 -17.15
N VAL A 149 -7.01 19.52 -16.44
CA VAL A 149 -6.21 19.15 -15.26
C VAL A 149 -5.53 17.80 -15.48
N GLU A 150 -4.20 17.75 -15.38
CA GLU A 150 -3.48 16.47 -15.40
C GLU A 150 -3.89 15.63 -14.19
N SER A 151 -4.41 14.43 -14.43
CA SER A 151 -4.78 13.52 -13.34
C SER A 151 -3.55 12.95 -12.66
N ILE A 152 -3.38 13.26 -11.37
CA ILE A 152 -2.28 12.76 -10.54
C ILE A 152 -2.72 11.69 -9.52
N GLY A 153 -3.99 11.31 -9.51
CA GLY A 153 -4.52 10.32 -8.56
C GLY A 153 -4.34 8.89 -9.06
N TYR A 154 -3.76 8.04 -8.22
CA TYR A 154 -3.69 6.59 -8.44
C TYR A 154 -4.68 5.85 -7.53
N ILE A 155 -5.39 4.88 -8.10
CA ILE A 155 -6.32 3.99 -7.38
C ILE A 155 -5.67 2.63 -7.25
N GLN A 156 -5.53 2.14 -6.02
CA GLN A 156 -5.03 0.79 -5.75
C GLN A 156 -6.18 -0.11 -5.33
N LEU A 157 -6.51 -1.11 -6.14
CA LEU A 157 -7.50 -2.13 -5.80
C LEU A 157 -6.78 -3.40 -5.34
N GLY A 158 -7.18 -3.95 -4.20
CA GLY A 158 -6.62 -5.17 -3.62
C GLY A 158 -7.59 -6.34 -3.74
N PHE A 159 -7.13 -7.42 -4.36
CA PHE A 159 -7.89 -8.65 -4.57
C PHE A 159 -7.26 -9.79 -3.78
N TRP A 160 -8.03 -10.45 -2.92
CA TRP A 160 -7.59 -11.66 -2.23
C TRP A 160 -8.48 -12.82 -2.58
N ASP A 161 -7.85 -13.96 -2.84
CA ASP A 161 -8.54 -15.16 -3.31
C ASP A 161 -9.44 -14.85 -4.53
N GLY A 162 -8.91 -14.02 -5.44
CA GLY A 162 -9.61 -13.59 -6.65
C GLY A 162 -10.74 -12.59 -6.44
N LYS A 163 -11.01 -12.13 -5.22
CA LYS A 163 -12.14 -11.25 -4.86
C LYS A 163 -11.65 -9.89 -4.38
N LEU A 164 -12.30 -8.82 -4.80
CA LEU A 164 -11.99 -7.46 -4.39
C LEU A 164 -12.28 -7.31 -2.91
N GLN A 165 -11.21 -7.20 -2.12
CA GLN A 165 -11.30 -6.94 -0.70
C GLN A 165 -11.02 -5.48 -0.43
N SER A 166 -10.06 -4.87 -1.13
CA SER A 166 -9.64 -3.48 -0.87
C SER A 166 -10.00 -2.51 -1.99
N LYS A 167 -10.78 -1.49 -1.64
CA LYS A 167 -11.17 -0.34 -2.48
C LYS A 167 -11.00 0.94 -1.66
N PRO A 168 -9.79 1.52 -1.58
CA PRO A 168 -9.56 2.74 -0.82
C PRO A 168 -10.33 3.89 -1.46
N GLY A 169 -10.94 4.75 -0.62
CA GLY A 169 -11.65 5.94 -1.07
C GLY A 169 -10.77 6.80 -1.97
N TYR A 170 -11.33 7.26 -3.09
CA TYR A 170 -10.61 8.03 -4.09
C TYR A 170 -10.85 9.53 -3.92
N GLU A 171 -9.76 10.30 -3.75
CA GLU A 171 -9.79 11.76 -3.79
C GLU A 171 -9.46 12.22 -5.22
N TRP A 172 -10.43 12.83 -5.90
CA TRP A 172 -10.22 13.48 -7.20
C TRP A 172 -9.51 14.81 -6.96
N VAL A 173 -8.18 14.81 -6.97
CA VAL A 173 -7.42 16.04 -6.77
C VAL A 173 -7.41 16.84 -8.07
N ALA A 174 -8.13 17.97 -8.10
CA ALA A 174 -7.96 18.96 -9.13
C ALA A 174 -6.64 19.72 -8.88
N VAL A 175 -5.62 19.51 -9.72
CA VAL A 175 -4.43 20.37 -9.78
C VAL A 175 -4.62 21.39 -10.89
N SER A 176 -4.93 22.65 -10.54
CA SER A 176 -4.96 23.72 -11.53
C SER A 176 -3.58 23.87 -12.20
N PRO A 177 -3.50 24.11 -13.53
CA PRO A 177 -2.24 24.20 -14.27
C PRO A 177 -1.31 25.35 -13.86
N THR A 178 -1.75 26.29 -13.01
CA THR A 178 -1.13 27.62 -12.88
C THR A 178 -0.06 27.76 -11.82
N ILE A 179 0.36 26.72 -11.10
CA ILE A 179 1.38 26.87 -10.03
C ILE A 179 2.59 25.97 -10.29
N ARG A 180 3.41 26.38 -11.26
CA ARG A 180 4.85 26.05 -11.31
C ARG A 180 5.63 27.22 -10.72
N SER A 181 5.54 27.41 -9.41
CA SER A 181 6.46 28.29 -8.68
C SER A 181 6.42 27.96 -7.20
N SER A 182 7.61 27.84 -6.63
CA SER A 182 7.91 27.55 -5.22
C SER A 182 7.11 28.42 -4.25
N THR A 183 6.30 27.78 -3.38
CA THR A 183 6.19 27.96 -1.91
C THR A 183 4.86 27.37 -1.44
N HIS A 184 4.93 26.53 -0.40
CA HIS A 184 3.82 26.02 0.43
C HIS A 184 2.42 25.94 -0.21
N ILE A 185 2.11 24.81 -0.83
CA ILE A 185 0.71 24.44 -1.12
C ILE A 185 0.07 23.99 0.18
N SER A 186 -0.79 24.83 0.76
CA SER A 186 -1.73 24.42 1.80
C SER A 186 -2.71 23.41 1.20
N ARG A 187 -2.62 22.16 1.65
CA ARG A 187 -3.49 21.05 1.26
C ARG A 187 -4.83 21.17 2.00
N THR A 188 -5.78 21.92 1.47
CA THR A 188 -7.15 21.88 2.01
C THR A 188 -7.96 20.80 1.31
N ASN A 189 -7.94 19.61 1.88
CA ASN A 189 -8.84 18.50 1.58
C ASN A 189 -10.30 18.93 1.85
N ALA A 190 -11.11 19.06 0.80
CA ALA A 190 -12.56 19.12 0.95
C ALA A 190 -13.16 17.74 0.68
N LEU A 191 -13.01 16.84 1.66
CA LEU A 191 -13.84 15.65 1.83
C LEU A 191 -15.01 16.00 2.77
N LEU A 192 -16.09 15.20 2.70
CA LEU A 192 -17.33 15.44 3.46
C LEU A 192 -17.02 15.85 4.91
N PRO A 193 -17.63 16.95 5.44
CA PRO A 193 -17.19 17.60 6.67
C PRO A 193 -17.18 16.72 7.95
N ASN A 194 -17.74 15.51 7.89
CA ASN A 194 -18.18 14.79 9.08
C ASN A 194 -17.22 13.67 9.54
N ASP A 195 -16.29 13.18 8.72
CA ASP A 195 -15.39 12.06 9.10
C ASP A 195 -14.07 12.53 9.73
N ARG A 196 -14.16 13.56 10.57
CA ARG A 196 -13.02 14.18 11.24
C ARG A 196 -12.98 13.79 12.71
N ILE A 197 -11.78 13.51 13.20
CA ILE A 197 -11.52 13.31 14.62
C ILE A 197 -10.45 14.31 15.09
N THR A 198 -10.59 14.83 16.30
CA THR A 198 -9.55 15.65 16.95
C THR A 198 -8.55 14.79 17.68
N PHE A 199 -7.36 15.32 17.97
CA PHE A 199 -6.37 14.60 18.79
C PHE A 199 -6.90 14.31 20.19
N GLN A 200 -7.61 15.28 20.78
CA GLN A 200 -8.25 15.12 22.07
C GLN A 200 -9.27 13.96 22.07
N GLN A 201 -10.13 13.88 21.04
CA GLN A 201 -11.05 12.74 20.89
C GLN A 201 -10.28 11.42 20.74
N TYR A 202 -9.22 11.37 19.92
CA TYR A 202 -8.39 10.17 19.77
C TYR A 202 -7.81 9.66 21.10
N GLN A 203 -7.35 10.58 21.96
CA GLN A 203 -6.76 10.23 23.25
C GLN A 203 -7.79 9.60 24.21
N GLN A 204 -9.03 10.09 24.19
CA GLN A 204 -10.10 9.65 25.10
C GLN A 204 -10.73 8.31 24.73
N ILE A 205 -10.57 7.85 23.48
CA ILE A 205 -11.09 6.54 23.05
C ILE A 205 -10.32 5.41 23.76
N GLN A 206 -11.07 4.46 24.32
CA GLN A 206 -10.52 3.35 25.12
C GLN A 206 -10.73 2.01 24.43
N PHE A 207 -9.79 1.08 24.65
CA PHE A 207 -10.01 -0.32 24.31
C PHE A 207 -11.27 -0.85 24.99
N GLY A 208 -11.98 -1.76 24.34
CA GLY A 208 -13.26 -2.27 24.83
C GLY A 208 -14.48 -1.53 24.28
N TRP A 209 -14.32 -0.34 23.71
CA TRP A 209 -15.43 0.38 23.07
C TRP A 209 -15.97 -0.40 21.86
N ILE A 210 -17.29 -0.35 21.66
CA ILE A 210 -17.92 -0.83 20.43
C ILE A 210 -17.98 0.27 19.37
N HIS A 211 -18.19 -0.12 18.10
CA HIS A 211 -18.19 0.83 16.98
C HIS A 211 -19.27 1.92 17.12
N ASP A 212 -20.43 1.59 17.66
CA ASP A 212 -21.50 2.58 17.92
C ASP A 212 -21.08 3.63 18.96
N GLN A 213 -20.34 3.23 20.01
CA GLN A 213 -19.82 4.17 21.00
C GLN A 213 -18.79 5.11 20.39
N LEU A 214 -17.90 4.58 19.53
CA LEU A 214 -16.96 5.39 18.77
C LEU A 214 -17.69 6.38 17.85
N THR A 215 -18.70 5.89 17.13
CA THR A 215 -19.52 6.67 16.20
C THR A 215 -20.22 7.83 16.91
N GLN A 216 -20.85 7.55 18.05
CA GLN A 216 -21.53 8.55 18.86
C GLN A 216 -20.56 9.59 19.43
N TYR A 217 -19.38 9.16 19.86
CA TYR A 217 -18.39 10.05 20.48
C TYR A 217 -17.69 10.97 19.46
N VAL A 218 -17.36 10.44 18.29
CA VAL A 218 -16.72 11.24 17.22
C VAL A 218 -17.75 12.06 16.44
N GLY A 219 -19.00 11.59 16.38
CA GLY A 219 -20.09 12.19 15.60
C GLY A 219 -20.18 11.69 14.15
N SER A 220 -19.38 10.67 13.80
CA SER A 220 -19.41 10.00 12.50
C SER A 220 -18.97 8.54 12.63
N PRO A 221 -19.50 7.63 11.80
CA PRO A 221 -19.08 6.23 11.76
C PRO A 221 -17.65 6.02 11.27
N GLY A 222 -17.03 7.05 10.67
CA GLY A 222 -15.73 6.98 10.03
C GLY A 222 -15.76 6.15 8.75
N GLN A 223 -14.62 6.10 8.06
CA GLN A 223 -14.48 5.32 6.84
C GLN A 223 -14.14 3.88 7.20
N VAL A 224 -15.07 2.95 6.93
CA VAL A 224 -14.78 1.52 7.07
C VAL A 224 -13.74 1.13 6.03
N MET A 225 -12.54 0.79 6.51
CA MET A 225 -11.48 0.26 5.68
C MET A 225 -11.69 -1.23 5.45
N PRO A 226 -11.38 -1.70 4.25
CA PRO A 226 -11.36 -3.12 3.97
C PRO A 226 -10.35 -3.85 4.88
N SER A 227 -10.86 -4.82 5.64
CA SER A 227 -10.09 -5.57 6.64
C SER A 227 -9.14 -6.58 6.00
N ILE A 228 -7.89 -6.64 6.51
CA ILE A 228 -6.86 -7.64 6.15
C ILE A 228 -6.95 -8.97 6.89
N ALA A 229 -7.98 -9.12 7.73
CA ALA A 229 -8.23 -10.36 8.43
C ALA A 229 -9.37 -11.15 7.76
N ASN A 230 -9.14 -12.45 7.53
CA ASN A 230 -10.16 -13.46 7.17
C ASN A 230 -11.23 -13.67 8.27
N ASN A 231 -11.43 -12.70 9.16
CA ASN A 231 -12.42 -12.75 10.20
C ASN A 231 -13.55 -11.77 9.83
N PRO A 232 -14.76 -12.26 9.47
CA PRO A 232 -15.91 -11.40 9.16
C PRO A 232 -16.29 -10.49 10.34
N ASP A 233 -15.87 -10.83 11.56
CA ASP A 233 -16.09 -10.05 12.76
C ASP A 233 -15.01 -8.98 13.01
N THR A 234 -14.12 -8.75 12.04
CA THR A 234 -13.11 -7.68 12.08
C THR A 234 -13.49 -6.52 11.18
N ILE A 235 -13.64 -5.33 11.76
CA ILE A 235 -13.78 -4.08 11.01
C ILE A 235 -12.56 -3.18 11.26
N LEU A 236 -12.09 -2.49 10.23
CA LEU A 236 -11.15 -1.38 10.38
C LEU A 236 -11.91 -0.09 10.06
N VAL A 237 -11.69 0.95 10.84
CA VAL A 237 -12.33 2.26 10.69
C VAL A 237 -11.24 3.32 10.69
N GLN A 238 -11.30 4.25 9.75
CA GLN A 238 -10.35 5.34 9.62
C GLN A 238 -11.05 6.71 9.71
N TYR A 239 -10.42 7.64 10.39
CA TYR A 239 -10.80 9.05 10.44
C TYR A 239 -9.65 9.92 9.97
N GLN A 240 -9.97 11.05 9.35
CA GLN A 240 -8.99 12.10 9.10
C GLN A 240 -8.88 12.99 10.35
N GLY A 241 -7.66 13.41 10.67
CA GLY A 241 -7.44 14.37 11.74
C GLY A 241 -7.97 15.75 11.35
N SER A 242 -8.50 16.49 12.32
CA SER A 242 -9.12 17.79 12.11
C SER A 242 -8.12 18.92 11.75
N SER A 243 -6.81 18.69 11.82
CA SER A 243 -5.76 19.68 11.54
C SER A 243 -5.59 19.96 10.03
N SER A 244 -5.32 21.21 9.68
CA SER A 244 -5.34 21.73 8.30
C SER A 244 -4.05 21.66 7.50
N SER A 245 -2.92 21.25 8.10
CA SER A 245 -1.59 21.43 7.48
C SER A 245 -0.95 20.18 6.88
N ILE A 246 -1.24 18.98 7.41
CA ILE A 246 -0.80 17.70 6.83
C ILE A 246 -1.81 16.57 7.09
N ILE A 247 -1.69 15.47 6.35
CA ILE A 247 -2.57 14.30 6.46
C ILE A 247 -2.36 13.64 7.84
N ALA A 248 -3.30 13.90 8.75
CA ALA A 248 -3.45 13.23 10.04
C ALA A 248 -4.47 12.10 9.90
N ILE A 249 -4.18 10.91 10.42
CA ILE A 249 -5.03 9.72 10.24
C ILE A 249 -5.12 8.93 11.53
N ALA A 250 -6.34 8.63 11.98
CA ALA A 250 -6.59 7.72 13.09
C ALA A 250 -7.23 6.44 12.55
N GLY A 251 -6.67 5.29 12.91
CA GLY A 251 -7.17 3.98 12.55
C GLY A 251 -7.61 3.20 13.77
N PHE A 252 -8.74 2.52 13.68
CA PHE A 252 -9.31 1.70 14.74
C PHE A 252 -9.62 0.32 14.16
N ARG A 253 -9.19 -0.74 14.83
CA ARG A 253 -9.58 -2.12 14.50
C ARG A 253 -10.48 -2.64 15.59
N PHE A 254 -11.64 -3.13 15.19
CA PHE A 254 -12.53 -3.86 16.06
C PHE A 254 -12.49 -5.34 15.70
N VAL A 255 -12.53 -6.21 16.70
CA VAL A 255 -12.64 -7.66 16.56
C VAL A 255 -13.81 -8.11 17.42
N ASN A 256 -14.76 -8.84 16.83
CA ASN A 256 -16.02 -9.22 17.46
C ASN A 256 -16.78 -7.99 17.98
N GLY A 257 -16.75 -6.90 17.20
CA GLY A 257 -17.39 -5.62 17.56
C GLY A 257 -16.67 -4.79 18.62
N ILE A 258 -15.56 -5.27 19.19
CA ILE A 258 -14.84 -4.62 20.29
C ILE A 258 -13.54 -4.01 19.80
N LEU A 259 -13.27 -2.75 20.17
CA LEU A 259 -12.04 -2.04 19.82
C LEU A 259 -10.82 -2.75 20.42
N SER A 260 -9.97 -3.29 19.54
CA SER A 260 -8.77 -4.06 19.90
C SER A 260 -7.47 -3.34 19.52
N ILE A 261 -7.50 -2.45 18.52
CA ILE A 261 -6.33 -1.64 18.12
C ILE A 261 -6.79 -0.22 17.87
N LYS A 262 -6.02 0.76 18.39
CA LYS A 262 -6.04 2.14 17.89
C LYS A 262 -4.64 2.55 17.46
N ALA A 263 -4.55 3.24 16.34
CA ALA A 263 -3.30 3.79 15.81
C ALA A 263 -3.56 5.21 15.31
N GLN A 264 -2.55 6.05 15.35
CA GLN A 264 -2.61 7.38 14.80
C GLN A 264 -1.33 7.76 14.09
N PHE A 265 -1.46 8.66 13.15
CA PHE A 265 -0.37 9.29 12.45
C PHE A 265 -0.64 10.81 12.41
N ASN A 266 0.38 11.60 12.72
CA ASN A 266 0.39 13.05 12.49
C ASN A 266 -0.70 13.86 13.23
N PHE A 267 -1.17 13.46 14.42
CA PHE A 267 -2.09 14.30 15.21
C PHE A 267 -1.43 15.37 16.08
N ASP A 268 -0.17 15.17 16.45
CA ASP A 268 0.57 16.07 17.34
C ASP A 268 1.88 16.50 16.67
N PHE A 269 1.96 17.80 16.34
CA PHE A 269 3.15 18.44 15.77
C PHE A 269 4.02 19.12 16.81
N THR A 270 3.71 18.97 18.10
CA THR A 270 4.63 19.47 19.11
C THR A 270 5.95 18.74 18.93
N THR A 271 7.03 19.50 18.81
CA THR A 271 8.39 19.03 18.52
C THR A 271 9.01 18.18 19.64
N ASN A 272 8.19 17.71 20.57
CA ASN A 272 8.58 17.10 21.83
C ASN A 272 8.78 15.59 21.73
N TYR A 273 8.29 14.94 20.67
CA TYR A 273 8.50 13.50 20.45
C TYR A 273 9.62 13.28 19.43
N LYS A 274 10.86 13.44 19.87
CA LYS A 274 12.05 13.09 19.09
C LYS A 274 12.78 11.95 19.79
N ILE A 275 13.04 10.88 19.07
CA ILE A 275 14.01 9.87 19.48
C ILE A 275 15.27 10.04 18.64
N THR A 276 16.45 9.96 19.24
CA THR A 276 17.69 9.93 18.47
C THR A 276 17.91 8.55 17.85
N LYS A 277 18.80 8.47 16.88
CA LYS A 277 19.20 7.20 16.26
C LYS A 277 19.80 6.25 17.31
N GLU A 278 20.56 6.78 18.25
CA GLU A 278 21.15 6.03 19.37
C GLU A 278 20.05 5.45 20.25
N GLN A 279 19.04 6.25 20.60
CA GLN A 279 17.93 5.76 21.42
C GLN A 279 17.08 4.70 20.68
N TYR A 280 16.85 4.86 19.37
CA TYR A 280 16.17 3.83 18.55
C TYR A 280 16.95 2.51 18.54
N ASN A 281 18.27 2.56 18.39
CA ASN A 281 19.12 1.37 18.34
C ASN A 281 19.20 0.62 19.69
N MET A 282 18.81 1.24 20.80
CA MET A 282 18.72 0.58 22.11
C MET A 282 17.45 -0.27 22.27
N ILE A 283 16.42 -0.06 21.43
CA ILE A 283 15.19 -0.86 21.49
C ILE A 283 15.49 -2.27 20.96
N THR A 284 15.20 -3.28 21.78
CA THR A 284 15.27 -4.68 21.34
C THR A 284 13.87 -5.29 21.23
N ILE A 285 13.72 -6.25 20.31
CA ILE A 285 12.48 -7.00 20.16
C ILE A 285 12.17 -7.71 21.48
N GLY A 286 10.97 -7.50 22.02
CA GLY A 286 10.52 -8.07 23.29
C GLY A 286 10.45 -7.09 24.47
N TRP A 287 10.85 -5.83 24.29
CA TRP A 287 10.64 -4.79 25.30
C TRP A 287 9.16 -4.51 25.55
N THR A 288 8.80 -4.35 26.82
CA THR A 288 7.48 -3.89 27.28
C THR A 288 7.30 -2.40 27.01
N TYR A 289 6.04 -1.93 27.00
CA TYR A 289 5.74 -0.50 26.88
C TYR A 289 6.46 0.33 27.95
N GLN A 290 6.50 -0.14 29.21
CA GLN A 290 7.21 0.54 30.29
C GLN A 290 8.73 0.63 30.04
N GLN A 291 9.35 -0.43 29.52
CA GLN A 291 10.77 -0.41 29.18
C GLN A 291 11.07 0.57 28.04
N VAL A 292 10.16 0.69 27.07
CA VAL A 292 10.27 1.71 26.02
C VAL A 292 10.13 3.10 26.63
N THR A 293 9.07 3.39 27.41
CA THR A 293 8.84 4.73 27.97
C THR A 293 9.86 5.21 29.01
N VAL A 294 10.65 4.32 29.61
CA VAL A 294 11.74 4.73 30.53
C VAL A 294 13.01 5.09 29.75
N ALA A 295 13.14 4.62 28.51
CA ALA A 295 14.29 4.88 27.64
C ALA A 295 14.17 6.18 26.81
N PHE A 296 12.98 6.80 26.76
CA PHE A 296 12.65 8.01 25.98
C PHE A 296 11.87 9.00 26.83
#